data_AF-A0A533VIW8-F1
#
_entry.id   AF-A0A533VIW8-F1
#
_cell.length_a   1.000
_cell.length_b   1.000
_cell.length_c   1.000
_cell.angle_alpha   90.00
_cell.angle_beta   90.00
_cell.angle_gamma   90.00
#
_symmetry.space_group_name_H-M   'P 1'
#
loop_
_entity.id
_entity.type
_entity.pdbx_description
1 polymer ?
#
loop_
_entity_poly.entity_id
_entity_poly.type
_entity_poly.pdbx_seq_one_letter_code
_entity_poly.pdbx_strand_id
1 'polypeptide(L)'
;MIVREEDSPIQMILKLQEARTGEPQRLESIKKTLNSGREIADHDMKYLQQLSSKLYAGFEHQRMVDWAMGFVRKLQEKENRTSLTLDELKTSLEKERETYKIDQKLLEDTSITLKQAVEHEKKISTTIQLISQLKGAKIGDTNKLDKITGLLKSGKAVNDSDRQYLMDKERAFKKLVEYKAKVTWSLDAIKKLQEAEIRHS
;
A
#
# COMPACT_ATOMS: atom_id res chain seq x y z
N MET A 1 -12.04 -8.46 5.28
CA MET A 1 -11.58 -8.56 6.68
C MET A 1 -10.14 -8.07 6.71
N ILE A 2 -9.88 -6.87 7.21
CA ILE A 2 -8.50 -6.41 7.43
C ILE A 2 -8.31 -6.33 8.94
N VAL A 3 -8.15 -7.50 9.55
CA VAL A 3 -7.29 -7.63 10.72
C VAL A 3 -5.94 -7.93 10.08
N ARG A 4 -4.95 -7.04 10.20
CA ARG A 4 -3.59 -7.41 9.79
C ARG A 4 -3.18 -8.54 10.72
N GLU A 5 -2.94 -9.75 10.19
CA GLU A 5 -2.50 -10.95 10.91
C GLU A 5 -1.18 -10.79 11.68
N GLU A 6 -0.59 -9.59 11.73
CA GLU A 6 0.77 -9.33 12.19
C GLU A 6 0.87 -8.56 13.52
N ASP A 7 -0.23 -8.00 14.06
CA ASP A 7 -0.16 -7.36 15.39
C ASP A 7 -0.27 -8.45 16.47
N SER A 8 0.75 -8.59 17.31
CA SER A 8 0.65 -9.48 18.47
C SER A 8 -0.49 -9.03 19.40
N PRO A 9 -1.13 -9.94 20.18
CA PRO A 9 -2.19 -9.55 21.12
C PRO A 9 -1.76 -8.43 22.09
N ILE A 10 -0.48 -8.39 22.45
CA ILE A 10 0.12 -7.30 23.24
C ILE A 10 0.10 -5.98 22.48
N GLN A 11 0.49 -5.95 21.20
CA GLN A 11 0.44 -4.74 20.39
C GLN A 11 -0.99 -4.24 20.19
N MET A 12 -1.96 -5.14 20.00
CA MET A 12 -3.38 -4.76 19.96
C MET A 12 -3.83 -4.07 21.24
N ILE A 13 -3.46 -4.61 22.41
CA ILE A 13 -3.80 -4.00 23.70
C ILE A 13 -3.16 -2.61 23.86
N LEU A 14 -1.88 -2.46 23.50
CA LEU A 14 -1.20 -1.17 23.59
C LEU A 14 -1.89 -0.11 22.72
N LYS A 15 -2.20 -0.44 21.46
CA LYS A 15 -2.93 0.46 20.55
C LYS A 15 -4.32 0.82 21.09
N LEU A 16 -5.04 -0.14 21.67
CA LEU A 16 -6.36 0.10 22.29
C LEU A 16 -6.26 1.00 23.54
N GLN A 17 -5.24 0.80 24.38
CA GLN A 17 -4.96 1.62 25.56
C GLN A 17 -4.60 3.06 25.15
N GLU A 18 -3.73 3.24 24.16
CA GLU A 18 -3.36 4.54 23.59
C GLU A 18 -4.58 5.24 22.98
N ALA A 19 -5.40 4.50 22.24
CA ALA A 19 -6.65 4.99 21.67
C ALA A 19 -7.77 5.22 22.70
N ARG A 20 -7.53 4.93 23.99
CA ARG A 20 -8.54 4.97 25.06
C ARG A 20 -9.83 4.24 24.69
N THR A 21 -9.71 3.13 23.97
CA THR A 21 -10.82 2.37 23.39
C THR A 21 -10.98 1.03 24.10
N GLY A 22 -12.16 0.79 24.67
CA GLY A 22 -12.46 -0.42 25.44
C GLY A 22 -12.44 -0.19 26.96
N GLU A 23 -12.59 -1.27 27.73
CA GLU A 23 -12.62 -1.26 29.19
C GLU A 23 -11.19 -1.35 29.74
N PRO A 24 -10.67 -0.31 30.42
CA PRO A 24 -9.27 -0.27 30.85
C PRO A 24 -8.88 -1.44 31.76
N GLN A 25 -9.78 -1.83 32.66
CA GLN A 25 -9.56 -2.92 33.63
C GLN A 25 -9.47 -4.28 32.92
N ARG A 26 -10.30 -4.49 31.91
CA ARG A 26 -10.29 -5.71 31.11
C ARG A 26 -9.04 -5.79 30.24
N LEU A 27 -8.67 -4.71 29.57
CA LEU A 27 -7.42 -4.63 28.79
C LEU A 27 -6.19 -4.89 29.65
N GLU A 28 -6.15 -4.34 30.86
CA GLU A 28 -5.03 -4.55 31.79
C GLU A 28 -4.97 -6.00 32.32
N SER A 29 -6.13 -6.62 32.55
CA SER A 29 -6.21 -8.04 32.94
C SER A 29 -5.68 -8.96 31.83
N ILE A 30 -6.06 -8.72 30.58
CA ILE A 30 -5.58 -9.48 29.43
C ILE A 30 -4.07 -9.27 29.24
N LYS A 31 -3.58 -8.02 29.39
CA LYS A 31 -2.15 -7.68 29.33
C LYS A 31 -1.32 -8.43 30.36
N LYS A 32 -1.80 -8.50 31.61
CA LYS A 32 -1.14 -9.27 32.69
C LYS A 32 -1.07 -10.76 32.36
N THR A 33 -2.14 -11.32 31.80
CA THR A 33 -2.19 -12.72 31.38
C THR A 33 -1.13 -13.01 30.31
N LEU A 34 -1.05 -12.18 29.27
CA LEU A 34 -0.05 -12.29 28.21
C LEU A 34 1.39 -12.10 28.72
N ASN A 35 1.62 -11.12 29.60
CA ASN A 35 2.94 -10.89 30.20
C ASN A 35 3.41 -12.04 31.09
N SER A 36 2.47 -12.81 31.64
CA SER A 36 2.78 -14.03 32.41
C SER A 36 3.03 -15.26 31.54
N GLY A 37 3.02 -15.12 30.21
CA GLY A 37 3.21 -16.20 29.24
C GLY A 37 2.03 -17.15 29.13
N ARG A 38 0.85 -16.77 29.65
CA ARG A 38 -0.36 -17.58 29.60
C ARG A 38 -1.18 -17.24 28.36
N GLU A 39 -1.81 -18.27 27.80
CA GLU A 39 -2.78 -18.09 26.72
C GLU A 39 -3.98 -17.28 27.20
N ILE A 40 -4.49 -16.43 26.31
CA ILE A 40 -5.69 -15.64 26.54
C ILE A 40 -6.92 -16.45 26.15
N ALA A 41 -8.01 -16.29 26.90
CA ALA A 41 -9.25 -16.97 26.58
C ALA A 41 -9.85 -16.46 25.27
N ASP A 42 -10.54 -17.34 24.52
CA ASP A 42 -11.12 -17.01 23.22
C ASP A 42 -12.08 -15.81 23.24
N HIS A 43 -12.81 -15.62 24.34
CA HIS A 43 -13.72 -14.49 24.50
C HIS A 43 -12.97 -13.16 24.64
N ASP A 44 -11.78 -13.16 25.23
CA ASP A 44 -10.92 -11.98 25.33
C ASP A 44 -10.20 -11.72 24.01
N MET A 45 -9.79 -12.76 23.29
CA MET A 45 -9.24 -12.60 21.93
C MET A 45 -10.29 -12.01 20.98
N LYS A 46 -11.54 -12.51 21.01
CA LYS A 46 -12.66 -11.94 20.25
C LYS A 46 -12.94 -10.49 20.63
N TYR A 47 -12.85 -10.16 21.91
CA TYR A 47 -13.01 -8.79 22.40
C TYR A 47 -11.94 -7.85 21.82
N LEU A 48 -10.66 -8.24 21.86
CA LEU A 48 -9.57 -7.47 21.25
C LEU A 48 -9.77 -7.30 19.74
N GLN A 49 -10.16 -8.36 19.03
CA GLN A 49 -10.41 -8.31 17.58
C GLN A 49 -11.56 -7.36 17.22
N GLN A 50 -12.66 -7.40 17.97
CA GLN A 50 -13.80 -6.50 17.74
C GLN A 50 -13.44 -5.04 17.98
N LEU A 51 -12.74 -4.76 19.09
CA LEU A 51 -12.31 -3.40 19.40
C LEU A 51 -11.29 -2.87 18.38
N SER A 52 -10.31 -3.69 17.99
CA SER A 52 -9.31 -3.31 17.00
C SER A 52 -9.95 -3.01 15.64
N SER A 53 -10.95 -3.80 15.24
CA SER A 53 -11.70 -3.60 14.00
C SER A 53 -12.54 -2.32 14.04
N LYS A 54 -13.18 -2.01 15.18
CA LYS A 54 -13.91 -0.74 15.37
C LYS A 54 -12.98 0.46 15.31
N LEU A 55 -11.81 0.35 15.95
CA LEU A 55 -10.79 1.39 15.94
C LEU A 55 -10.28 1.62 14.50
N TYR A 56 -10.04 0.54 13.74
CA TYR A 56 -9.63 0.63 12.34
C TYR A 56 -10.69 1.28 11.44
N ALA A 57 -11.95 0.90 11.60
CA ALA A 57 -13.06 1.53 10.89
C ALA A 57 -13.16 3.03 11.20
N GLY A 58 -12.93 3.42 12.46
CA GLY A 58 -12.85 4.82 12.87
C GLY A 58 -11.72 5.58 12.16
N PHE A 59 -10.52 5.00 12.08
CA PHE A 59 -9.41 5.64 11.35
C PHE A 59 -9.71 5.82 9.87
N GLU A 60 -10.24 4.80 9.20
CA GLU A 60 -10.58 4.89 7.78
C GLU A 60 -11.65 5.97 7.55
N HIS A 61 -12.64 6.05 8.44
CA HIS A 61 -13.66 7.09 8.38
C HIS A 61 -13.05 8.49 8.53
N GLN A 62 -12.22 8.72 9.54
CA GLN A 62 -11.59 10.02 9.74
C GLN A 62 -10.64 10.40 8.59
N ARG A 63 -9.93 9.43 8.01
CA ARG A 63 -9.11 9.63 6.80
C ARG A 63 -9.96 10.06 5.60
N MET A 64 -11.14 9.48 5.42
CA MET A 64 -12.08 9.87 4.37
C MET A 64 -12.60 11.28 4.58
N VAL A 65 -12.93 11.66 5.82
CA VAL A 65 -13.34 13.03 6.19
C VAL A 65 -12.22 14.04 5.89
N ASP A 66 -10.97 13.75 6.28
CA ASP A 66 -9.83 14.61 6.01
C ASP A 66 -9.55 14.77 4.51
N TRP A 67 -9.67 13.68 3.74
CA TRP A 67 -9.57 13.73 2.29
C TRP A 67 -10.67 14.60 1.67
N ALA A 68 -11.92 14.44 2.11
CA ALA A 68 -13.06 15.23 1.65
C ALA A 68 -12.87 16.72 1.97
N MET A 69 -12.38 17.06 3.17
CA MET A 69 -12.03 18.43 3.55
C MET A 69 -10.95 19.02 2.64
N GLY A 70 -9.92 18.24 2.31
CA GLY A 70 -8.88 18.65 1.36
C GLY A 70 -9.41 18.85 -0.06
N PHE A 71 -10.36 18.03 -0.49
CA PHE A 71 -11.02 18.14 -1.79
C PHE A 71 -11.89 19.41 -1.87
N VAL A 72 -12.72 19.67 -0.86
CA VAL A 72 -13.53 20.90 -0.76
C VAL A 72 -12.65 22.15 -0.83
N ARG A 73 -11.53 22.17 -0.09
CA ARG A 73 -10.58 23.29 -0.14
C ARG A 73 -10.02 23.54 -1.55
N LYS A 74 -9.62 22.47 -2.25
CA LYS A 74 -9.12 22.57 -3.63
C LYS A 74 -10.19 23.06 -4.62
N LEU A 75 -11.45 22.71 -4.40
CA LEU A 75 -12.56 23.22 -5.20
C LEU A 75 -12.78 24.72 -4.96
N GLN A 76 -12.77 25.16 -3.70
CA GLN A 76 -12.86 26.57 -3.33
C GLN A 76 -11.71 27.40 -3.94
N GLU A 77 -10.48 26.86 -3.93
CA GLU A 77 -9.30 27.48 -4.56
C GLU A 77 -9.43 27.57 -6.10
N LYS A 78 -10.06 26.59 -6.76
CA LYS A 78 -10.24 26.57 -8.22
C LYS A 78 -11.38 27.45 -8.71
N GLU A 79 -12.48 27.54 -7.98
CA GLU A 79 -13.64 28.35 -8.36
C GLU A 79 -13.44 29.85 -8.07
N ASN A 80 -12.40 30.23 -7.31
CA ASN A 80 -12.15 31.62 -6.88
C ASN A 80 -13.39 32.29 -6.25
N ARG A 81 -14.33 31.48 -5.72
CA ARG A 81 -15.59 31.91 -5.11
C ARG A 81 -15.96 30.94 -3.99
N THR A 82 -16.42 31.50 -2.88
CA THR A 82 -17.20 30.79 -1.87
C THR A 82 -18.58 30.50 -2.46
N SER A 83 -18.90 29.21 -2.67
CA SER A 83 -20.26 28.78 -2.92
C SER A 83 -20.87 28.30 -1.60
N LEU A 84 -22.11 28.73 -1.32
CA LEU A 84 -22.85 28.40 -0.09
C LEU A 84 -22.88 26.89 0.19
N THR A 85 -22.97 26.09 -0.88
CA THR A 85 -22.96 24.62 -0.84
C THR A 85 -21.61 24.03 -0.42
N LEU A 86 -20.47 24.65 -0.78
CA LEU A 86 -19.15 24.20 -0.34
C LEU A 86 -18.88 24.54 1.13
N ASP A 87 -19.40 25.67 1.61
CA ASP A 87 -19.28 26.06 3.03
C ASP A 87 -20.16 25.20 3.95
N GLU A 88 -21.36 24.83 3.50
CA GLU A 88 -22.23 23.86 4.19
C GLU A 88 -21.58 22.47 4.26
N LEU A 89 -20.94 22.03 3.16
CA LEU A 89 -20.22 20.77 3.10
C LEU A 89 -19.00 20.78 4.03
N LYS A 90 -18.23 21.86 4.06
CA LYS A 90 -17.12 22.06 4.99
C LYS A 90 -17.60 22.01 6.45
N THR A 91 -18.67 22.72 6.78
CA THR A 91 -19.24 22.74 8.14
C THR A 91 -19.72 21.36 8.57
N SER A 92 -20.31 20.59 7.65
CA SER A 92 -20.75 19.21 7.92
C SER A 92 -19.57 18.28 8.18
N LEU A 93 -18.51 18.38 7.37
CA LEU A 93 -17.28 17.61 7.56
C LEU A 93 -16.53 18.01 8.84
N GLU A 94 -16.55 19.28 9.24
CA GLU A 94 -15.98 19.74 10.51
C GLU A 94 -16.70 19.13 11.72
N LYS A 95 -18.04 19.09 11.69
CA LYS A 95 -18.85 18.41 12.72
C LYS A 95 -18.58 16.90 12.77
N GLU A 96 -18.45 16.26 11.61
CA GLU A 96 -18.16 14.83 11.51
C GLU A 96 -16.75 14.52 12.07
N ARG A 97 -15.76 15.37 11.77
CA ARG A 97 -14.40 15.27 12.33
C ARG A 97 -14.37 15.45 13.85
N GLU A 98 -15.16 16.38 14.40
CA GLU A 98 -15.23 16.58 15.85
C GLU A 98 -15.94 15.43 16.58
N THR A 99 -16.88 14.77 15.92
CA THR A 99 -17.65 13.64 16.48
C THR A 99 -16.76 12.40 16.64
N TYR A 100 -15.85 12.14 15.71
CA TYR A 100 -14.92 11.01 15.74
C TYR A 100 -13.52 11.45 16.18
N LYS A 101 -13.42 12.05 17.37
CA LYS A 101 -12.17 12.59 17.91
C LYS A 101 -11.16 11.48 18.25
N ILE A 102 -10.50 10.91 17.26
CA ILE A 102 -9.38 9.98 17.45
C ILE A 102 -8.12 10.79 17.72
N ASP A 103 -7.26 10.30 18.61
CA ASP A 103 -5.97 10.91 18.92
C ASP A 103 -5.18 11.12 17.62
N GLN A 104 -4.84 12.38 17.34
CA GLN A 104 -4.16 12.77 16.10
C GLN A 104 -2.80 12.06 15.95
N LYS A 105 -2.11 11.77 17.06
CA LYS A 105 -0.84 11.05 17.04
C LYS A 105 -1.01 9.60 16.58
N LEU A 106 -2.07 8.96 17.06
CA LEU A 106 -2.46 7.60 16.68
C LEU A 106 -2.86 7.53 15.19
N LEU A 107 -3.47 8.61 14.69
CA LEU A 107 -3.84 8.77 13.28
C LEU A 107 -2.62 8.99 12.37
N GLU A 108 -1.64 9.77 12.85
CA GLU A 108 -0.36 9.99 12.17
C GLU A 108 0.46 8.69 12.09
N ASP A 109 0.58 7.94 13.18
CA ASP A 109 1.30 6.66 13.20
C ASP A 109 0.62 5.60 12.30
N THR A 110 -0.72 5.56 12.30
CA THR A 110 -1.50 4.69 11.42
C THR A 110 -1.36 5.12 9.95
N SER A 111 -1.33 6.43 9.68
CA SER A 111 -1.11 6.99 8.34
C SER A 111 0.29 6.66 7.81
N ILE A 112 1.32 6.74 8.65
CA ILE A 112 2.69 6.31 8.30
C ILE A 112 2.71 4.82 7.97
N THR A 113 2.11 4.00 8.84
CA THR A 113 2.06 2.55 8.68
C THR A 113 1.27 2.14 7.42
N LEU A 114 0.20 2.87 7.09
CA LEU A 114 -0.60 2.65 5.88
C LEU A 114 0.15 3.10 4.63
N LYS A 115 0.83 4.26 4.66
CA LYS A 115 1.69 4.72 3.58
C LYS A 115 2.81 3.72 3.30
N GLN A 116 3.47 3.21 4.33
CA GLN A 116 4.49 2.17 4.20
C GLN A 116 3.92 0.88 3.60
N ALA A 117 2.73 0.44 4.04
CA ALA A 117 2.06 -0.73 3.48
C ALA A 117 1.67 -0.53 2.00
N VAL A 118 1.15 0.65 1.63
CA VAL A 118 0.83 0.98 0.23
C VAL A 118 2.08 1.03 -0.63
N GLU A 119 3.17 1.62 -0.13
CA GLU A 119 4.47 1.66 -0.80
C GLU A 119 5.02 0.24 -1.01
N HIS A 120 4.85 -0.63 -0.01
CA HIS A 120 5.26 -2.03 -0.06
C HIS A 120 4.42 -2.83 -1.09
N GLU A 121 3.10 -2.69 -1.07
CA GLU A 121 2.19 -3.29 -2.07
C GLU A 121 2.52 -2.83 -3.49
N LYS A 122 2.78 -1.53 -3.67
CA LYS A 122 3.21 -0.97 -4.96
C LYS A 122 4.53 -1.58 -5.43
N LYS A 123 5.49 -1.77 -4.52
CA LYS A 123 6.77 -2.46 -4.83
C LYS A 123 6.54 -3.92 -5.21
N ILE A 124 5.68 -4.65 -4.50
CA ILE A 124 5.32 -6.03 -4.83
C ILE A 124 4.72 -6.11 -6.23
N SER A 125 3.71 -5.27 -6.51
CA SER A 125 3.03 -5.22 -7.80
C SER A 125 4.00 -4.91 -8.94
N THR A 126 4.86 -3.91 -8.76
CA THR A 126 5.91 -3.55 -9.74
C THR A 126 6.88 -4.71 -9.98
N THR A 127 7.25 -5.43 -8.92
CA THR A 127 8.16 -6.58 -9.02
C THR A 127 7.51 -7.76 -9.76
N ILE A 128 6.23 -8.03 -9.50
CA ILE A 128 5.47 -9.06 -10.23
C ILE A 128 5.35 -8.69 -11.72
N GLN A 129 5.12 -7.42 -12.03
CA GLN A 129 5.08 -6.94 -13.41
C GLN A 129 6.43 -7.12 -14.12
N LEU A 130 7.55 -6.77 -13.45
CA LEU A 130 8.90 -7.03 -13.96
C LEU A 130 9.10 -8.52 -14.24
N ILE A 131 8.72 -9.41 -13.31
CA ILE A 131 8.84 -10.86 -13.51
C ILE A 131 8.05 -11.32 -14.75
N SER A 132 6.84 -10.79 -14.95
CA SER A 132 6.04 -11.07 -16.15
C SER A 132 6.75 -10.63 -17.44
N GLN A 133 7.37 -9.45 -17.45
CA GLN A 133 8.18 -8.96 -18.57
C GLN A 133 9.41 -9.83 -18.83
N LEU A 134 10.12 -10.24 -17.77
CA LEU A 134 11.27 -11.14 -17.87
C LEU A 134 10.87 -12.48 -18.49
N LYS A 135 9.74 -13.06 -18.06
CA LYS A 135 9.18 -14.28 -18.66
C LYS A 135 8.82 -14.09 -20.13
N GLY A 136 8.12 -13.01 -20.47
CA GLY A 136 7.76 -12.69 -21.86
C GLY A 136 8.98 -12.52 -22.77
N ALA A 137 10.08 -11.97 -22.23
CA ALA A 137 11.35 -11.82 -22.93
C ALA A 137 12.24 -13.06 -22.88
N LYS A 138 11.79 -14.16 -22.26
CA LYS A 138 12.57 -15.38 -22.01
C LYS A 138 13.90 -15.12 -21.29
N ILE A 139 13.92 -14.15 -20.37
CA ILE A 139 15.08 -13.79 -19.57
C ILE A 139 14.98 -14.43 -18.19
N GLY A 140 15.91 -15.34 -17.89
CA GLY A 140 16.01 -16.02 -16.61
C GLY A 140 15.27 -17.36 -16.57
N ASP A 141 15.47 -18.07 -15.46
CA ASP A 141 14.82 -19.34 -15.15
C ASP A 141 13.35 -19.12 -14.76
N THR A 142 12.44 -19.76 -15.50
CA THR A 142 11.00 -19.61 -15.35
C THR A 142 10.51 -20.16 -14.00
N ASN A 143 11.06 -21.29 -13.54
CA ASN A 143 10.69 -21.91 -12.27
C ASN A 143 11.13 -21.04 -11.09
N LYS A 144 12.31 -20.45 -11.18
CA LYS A 144 12.81 -19.51 -10.17
C LYS A 144 11.95 -18.25 -10.11
N LEU A 145 11.56 -17.70 -11.27
CA LEU A 145 10.66 -16.55 -11.36
C LEU A 145 9.25 -16.85 -10.80
N ASP A 146 8.72 -18.05 -11.04
CA ASP A 146 7.44 -18.50 -10.45
C ASP A 146 7.53 -18.65 -8.93
N LYS A 147 8.63 -19.23 -8.44
CA LYS A 147 8.87 -19.34 -6.99
C LYS A 147 8.85 -17.97 -6.32
N ILE A 148 9.56 -16.99 -6.89
CA ILE A 148 9.61 -15.62 -6.34
C ILE A 148 8.24 -14.95 -6.41
N THR A 149 7.50 -15.14 -7.51
CA THR A 149 6.12 -14.63 -7.65
C THR A 149 5.20 -15.22 -6.58
N GLY A 150 5.32 -16.52 -6.30
CA GLY A 150 4.57 -17.19 -5.24
C GLY A 150 4.87 -16.61 -3.86
N LEU A 151 6.15 -16.38 -3.55
CA LEU A 151 6.55 -15.73 -2.29
C LEU A 151 5.92 -14.35 -2.14
N LEU A 152 6.04 -13.50 -3.16
CA LEU A 152 5.49 -12.14 -3.19
C LEU A 152 3.96 -12.12 -3.00
N LYS A 153 3.23 -13.00 -3.71
CA LYS A 153 1.76 -13.11 -3.57
C LYS A 153 1.31 -13.63 -2.21
N SER A 154 2.14 -14.44 -1.56
CA SER A 154 1.87 -14.99 -0.22
C SER A 154 2.34 -14.09 0.93
N GLY A 155 2.82 -12.87 0.64
CA GLY A 155 3.34 -11.94 1.65
C GLY A 155 4.65 -12.39 2.30
N LYS A 156 5.31 -13.43 1.77
CA LYS A 156 6.54 -13.97 2.33
C LYS A 156 7.75 -13.16 1.91
N ALA A 157 8.71 -13.03 2.84
CA ALA A 157 9.96 -12.35 2.57
C ALA A 157 10.75 -13.04 1.44
N VAL A 158 11.18 -12.24 0.46
CA VAL A 158 12.13 -12.66 -0.59
C VAL A 158 13.54 -12.51 -0.03
N ASN A 159 14.33 -13.59 -0.06
CA ASN A 159 15.71 -13.58 0.41
C ASN A 159 16.62 -12.74 -0.51
N ASP A 160 17.82 -12.39 -0.03
CA ASP A 160 18.73 -11.51 -0.76
C ASP A 160 19.28 -12.13 -2.04
N SER A 161 19.43 -13.46 -2.10
CA SER A 161 19.85 -14.15 -3.33
C SER A 161 18.81 -14.00 -4.45
N ASP A 162 17.54 -14.12 -4.12
CA ASP A 162 16.43 -13.96 -5.06
C ASP A 162 16.25 -12.49 -5.47
N ARG A 163 16.50 -11.54 -4.56
CA ARG A 163 16.54 -10.10 -4.89
C ARG A 163 17.69 -9.77 -5.85
N GLN A 164 18.89 -10.25 -5.55
CA GLN A 164 20.07 -10.04 -6.40
C GLN A 164 19.85 -10.65 -7.80
N TYR A 165 19.27 -11.84 -7.84
CA TYR A 165 18.88 -12.49 -9.09
C TYR A 165 17.94 -11.61 -9.93
N LEU A 166 16.89 -11.04 -9.33
CA LEU A 166 15.97 -10.14 -10.04
C LEU A 166 16.67 -8.88 -10.56
N MET A 167 17.54 -8.26 -9.76
CA MET A 167 18.30 -7.07 -10.17
C MET A 167 19.20 -7.36 -11.39
N ASP A 168 19.86 -8.51 -11.41
CA ASP A 168 20.71 -8.89 -12.54
C ASP A 168 19.89 -9.17 -13.81
N LYS A 169 18.71 -9.79 -13.68
CA LYS A 169 17.81 -10.03 -14.82
C LYS A 169 17.15 -8.75 -15.32
N GLU A 170 16.81 -7.82 -14.44
CA GLU A 170 16.31 -6.49 -14.83
C GLU A 170 17.36 -5.74 -15.66
N ARG A 171 18.63 -5.77 -15.25
CA ARG A 171 19.74 -5.16 -16.00
C ARG A 171 19.88 -5.76 -17.40
N ALA A 172 19.75 -7.09 -17.52
CA ALA A 172 19.77 -7.78 -18.80
C ALA A 172 18.58 -7.38 -19.69
N PHE A 173 17.38 -7.27 -19.10
CA PHE A 173 16.18 -6.84 -19.81
C PHE A 173 16.29 -5.41 -20.33
N LYS A 174 16.80 -4.46 -19.53
CA LYS A 174 17.04 -3.08 -19.98
C LYS A 174 17.95 -3.02 -21.21
N LYS A 175 19.06 -3.75 -21.19
CA LYS A 175 19.97 -3.85 -22.36
C LYS A 175 19.25 -4.43 -23.59
N LEU A 176 18.43 -5.47 -23.42
CA LEU A 176 17.68 -6.06 -24.52
C LEU A 176 16.69 -5.07 -25.14
N VAL A 177 15.97 -4.31 -24.31
CA VAL A 177 15.05 -3.26 -24.77
C VAL A 177 15.80 -2.17 -25.55
N GLU A 178 16.95 -1.71 -25.03
CA GLU A 178 17.81 -0.74 -25.72
C GLU A 178 18.29 -1.24 -27.09
N TYR A 179 18.76 -2.49 -27.17
CA TYR A 179 19.19 -3.08 -28.44
C TYR A 179 18.02 -3.22 -29.42
N LYS A 180 16.86 -3.66 -28.94
CA LYS A 180 15.66 -3.76 -29.78
C LYS A 180 15.25 -2.40 -30.35
N ALA A 181 15.30 -1.35 -29.54
CA ALA A 181 15.00 0.02 -29.99
C ALA A 181 15.98 0.50 -31.07
N LYS A 182 17.29 0.27 -30.88
CA LYS A 182 18.31 0.60 -31.88
C LYS A 182 18.10 -0.15 -33.20
N VAL A 183 17.82 -1.44 -33.14
CA VAL A 183 17.56 -2.26 -34.33
C VAL A 183 16.32 -1.77 -35.08
N THR A 184 15.21 -1.49 -34.37
CA THR A 184 14.01 -0.93 -34.99
C THR A 184 14.30 0.40 -35.69
N TRP A 185 15.03 1.30 -35.02
CA TRP A 185 15.39 2.60 -35.59
C TRP A 185 16.25 2.45 -36.85
N SER A 186 17.23 1.53 -36.84
CA SER A 186 18.05 1.23 -38.01
C SER A 186 17.23 0.65 -39.18
N LEU A 187 16.28 -0.24 -38.90
CA LEU A 187 15.40 -0.81 -39.94
C LEU A 187 14.50 0.25 -40.57
N ASP A 188 13.92 1.14 -39.76
CA ASP A 188 13.11 2.26 -40.27
C ASP A 188 13.93 3.23 -41.12
N ALA A 189 15.18 3.50 -40.73
CA ALA A 189 16.09 4.34 -41.50
C ALA A 189 16.43 3.71 -42.85
N ILE A 190 16.75 2.40 -42.89
CA ILE A 190 17.02 1.67 -44.13
C ILE A 190 15.80 1.71 -45.05
N LYS A 191 14.59 1.46 -44.51
CA LYS A 191 13.35 1.48 -45.30
C LYS A 191 13.11 2.85 -45.95
N LYS A 192 13.33 3.95 -45.21
CA LYS A 192 13.21 5.31 -45.75
C LYS A 192 14.23 5.62 -46.85
N LEU A 193 15.46 5.14 -46.70
CA LEU A 193 16.49 5.29 -47.73
C LEU A 193 16.10 4.53 -49.01
N GLN A 194 15.61 3.29 -48.89
CA GLN A 194 15.12 2.50 -50.01
C GLN A 194 13.92 3.16 -50.71
N GLU A 195 12.95 3.70 -49.94
CA GLU A 195 11.81 4.42 -50.50
C GLU A 195 12.22 5.72 -51.23
N ALA A 196 13.26 6.41 -50.76
CA ALA A 196 13.81 7.58 -51.42
C ALA A 196 14.55 7.22 -52.72
N GLU A 197 15.36 6.16 -52.70
CA GLU A 197 16.10 5.67 -53.87
C GLU A 197 15.17 5.21 -55.01
N ILE A 198 14.07 4.53 -54.66
CA ILE A 198 13.02 4.13 -55.62
C ILE A 198 12.29 5.33 -56.23
N ARG A 199 12.15 6.45 -55.50
CA ARG A 199 11.50 7.68 -56.01
C ARG A 199 12.40 8.53 -56.90
N HIS A 200 13.71 8.32 -56.83
CA HIS A 200 14.72 9.04 -57.62
C HIS A 200 15.24 8.24 -58.82
N SER A 201 14.74 7.02 -59.03
CA SER A 201 14.96 6.18 -60.22
C SER A 201 13.78 6.27 -61.19
#